data_AF-Q5UCA4-F1
#
_entry.id   AF-Q5UCA4-F1
#
_cell.length_a   1.000
_cell.length_b   1.000
_cell.length_c   1.000
_cell.angle_alpha   90.00
_cell.angle_beta   90.00
_cell.angle_gamma   90.00
#
_symmetry.space_group_name_H-M   'P 1'
#
loop_
_entity.id
_entity.type
_entity.pdbx_description
1 polymer ?
#
loop_
_entity_poly.entity_id
_entity_poly.type
_entity_poly.pdbx_seq_one_letter_code
_entity_poly.pdbx_strand_id
1 'polypeptide(L)'
;GRYGPYGTPQTQELLSMVIFSTGIWATGIFVFRQTLKLLLSYHGWMFEMHSKTSHATKIWAICVRLLSSRRPMLYSFQTSLPKLPVPSVPATIHRYLDSVRPLLDEEEYYRMETLAKEFQNNTAPRLQKYLVLKSWWATNYVSDWWEEYVYLRGRNPIMVNSNYYAMDFVLIRNTNVQAARLGNAV
;
A
#
# COMPACT_ATOMS: atom_id res chain seq x y z
N GLY A 1 29.54 8.48 53.88
CA GLY A 1 28.49 8.48 52.86
C GLY A 1 29.11 8.66 51.49
N ARG A 2 28.85 7.73 50.57
CA ARG A 2 28.88 7.89 49.11
C ARG A 2 28.40 6.56 48.51
N TYR A 3 27.15 6.56 48.06
CA TYR A 3 26.50 5.46 47.36
C TYR A 3 27.25 5.20 46.05
N GLY A 4 27.63 3.95 45.81
CA GLY A 4 28.16 3.51 44.51
C GLY A 4 27.08 3.60 43.42
N PRO A 5 27.45 3.51 42.13
CA PRO A 5 26.55 3.74 41.00
C PRO A 5 25.49 2.65 40.80
N TYR A 6 25.41 1.67 41.70
CA TYR A 6 24.40 0.63 41.70
C TYR A 6 23.32 0.99 42.72
N GLY A 7 22.13 1.33 42.23
CA GLY A 7 20.97 1.63 43.04
C GLY A 7 20.61 0.49 44.02
N THR A 8 19.79 0.79 45.02
CA THR A 8 19.34 -0.18 46.04
C THR A 8 18.74 -1.46 45.40
N PRO A 9 18.79 -2.63 46.06
CA PRO A 9 18.27 -3.89 45.49
C PRO A 9 16.83 -3.78 44.97
N GLN A 10 16.00 -3.01 45.67
CA GLN A 10 14.63 -2.69 45.25
C GLN A 10 14.57 -1.92 43.92
N THR A 11 15.50 -0.98 43.67
CA THR A 11 15.56 -0.26 42.39
C THR A 11 16.01 -1.18 41.24
N GLN A 12 16.88 -2.15 41.50
CA GLN A 12 17.31 -3.13 40.49
C GLN A 12 16.19 -4.11 40.12
N GLU A 13 15.43 -4.59 41.11
CA GLU A 13 14.25 -5.43 40.89
C GLU A 13 13.15 -4.67 40.14
N LEU A 14 12.86 -3.42 40.51
CA LEU A 14 11.88 -2.60 39.80
C LEU A 14 12.30 -2.34 38.35
N LEU A 15 13.58 -2.05 38.10
CA LEU A 15 14.09 -1.84 36.74
C LEU A 15 13.96 -3.10 35.88
N SER A 16 14.28 -4.28 36.42
CA SER A 16 14.16 -5.54 35.67
C SER A 16 12.70 -5.88 35.34
N MET A 17 11.78 -5.64 36.29
CA MET A 17 10.34 -5.80 36.07
C MET A 17 9.81 -4.86 34.97
N VAL A 18 10.24 -3.60 34.94
CA VAL A 18 9.84 -2.64 33.91
C VAL A 18 10.37 -3.05 32.54
N ILE A 19 11.65 -3.45 32.44
CA ILE A 19 12.24 -3.90 31.16
C ILE A 19 11.53 -5.16 30.64
N PHE A 20 11.26 -6.12 31.52
CA PHE A 20 10.60 -7.36 31.13
C PHE A 20 9.15 -7.13 30.67
N SER A 21 8.37 -6.35 31.45
CA SER A 21 6.98 -6.03 31.11
C SER A 21 6.86 -5.23 29.80
N THR A 22 7.72 -4.22 29.61
CA THR A 22 7.79 -3.46 28.36
C THR A 22 8.21 -4.32 27.18
N GLY A 23 9.15 -5.25 27.38
CA GLY A 23 9.56 -6.22 26.37
C GLY A 23 8.42 -7.16 25.93
N ILE A 24 7.67 -7.72 26.88
CA ILE A 24 6.49 -8.55 26.58
C ILE A 24 5.44 -7.73 25.80
N TRP A 25 5.13 -6.53 26.27
CA TRP A 25 4.15 -5.66 25.64
C TRP A 25 4.55 -5.28 24.20
N ALA A 26 5.81 -4.88 23.99
CA ALA A 26 6.34 -4.55 22.67
C ALA A 26 6.32 -5.77 21.73
N THR A 27 6.66 -6.95 22.24
CA THR A 27 6.61 -8.21 21.49
C THR A 27 5.17 -8.55 21.08
N GLY A 28 4.22 -8.41 22.00
CA GLY A 28 2.79 -8.62 21.70
C GLY A 28 2.29 -7.70 20.59
N ILE A 29 2.65 -6.41 20.64
CA ILE A 29 2.32 -5.44 19.58
C ILE A 29 2.98 -5.81 18.26
N PHE A 30 4.25 -6.20 18.28
CA PHE A 30 4.96 -6.60 17.08
C PHE A 30 4.30 -7.81 16.42
N VAL A 31 3.99 -8.86 17.19
CA VAL A 31 3.32 -10.07 16.70
C VAL A 31 1.95 -9.73 16.12
N PHE A 32 1.13 -8.96 16.84
CA PHE A 32 -0.19 -8.53 16.36
C PHE A 32 -0.11 -7.73 15.05
N ARG A 33 0.90 -6.86 14.92
CA ARG A 33 1.12 -6.10 13.68
C ARG A 33 1.54 -7.00 12.53
N GLN A 34 2.44 -7.97 12.75
CA GLN A 34 2.86 -8.87 11.68
C GLN A 34 1.75 -9.82 11.24
N THR A 35 0.91 -10.30 12.16
CA THR A 35 -0.25 -11.14 11.81
C THR A 35 -1.27 -10.37 11.00
N LEU A 36 -1.60 -9.14 11.38
CA LEU A 36 -2.46 -8.27 10.57
C LEU A 36 -1.86 -7.99 9.20
N LYS A 37 -0.56 -7.70 9.12
CA LYS A 37 0.12 -7.46 7.85
C LYS A 37 0.07 -8.66 6.91
N LEU A 38 0.25 -9.86 7.45
CA LEU A 38 0.11 -11.11 6.70
C LEU A 38 -1.32 -11.29 6.19
N LEU A 39 -2.32 -11.10 7.06
CA LEU A 39 -3.72 -11.22 6.67
C LEU A 39 -4.09 -10.20 5.59
N LEU A 40 -3.70 -8.93 5.76
CA LEU A 40 -3.96 -7.87 4.80
C LEU A 40 -3.15 -8.00 3.50
N SER A 41 -2.12 -8.86 3.47
CA SER A 41 -1.38 -9.18 2.25
C SER A 41 -2.09 -10.19 1.36
N TYR A 42 -3.15 -10.85 1.84
CA TYR A 42 -3.94 -11.76 1.02
C TYR A 42 -4.87 -11.01 0.06
N HIS A 43 -4.69 -11.27 -1.23
CA HIS A 43 -5.39 -10.59 -2.33
C HIS A 43 -6.19 -11.56 -3.22
N GLY A 44 -6.22 -12.86 -2.89
CA GLY A 44 -6.88 -13.87 -3.72
C GLY A 44 -8.39 -13.63 -3.89
N TRP A 45 -9.02 -13.08 -2.86
CA TRP A 45 -10.44 -12.72 -2.87
C TRP A 45 -10.84 -11.75 -3.99
N MET A 46 -9.92 -10.89 -4.46
CA MET A 46 -10.22 -9.91 -5.51
C MET A 46 -10.40 -10.54 -6.90
N PHE A 47 -9.80 -11.71 -7.11
CA PHE A 47 -9.86 -12.42 -8.39
C PHE A 47 -10.92 -13.53 -8.38
N GLU A 48 -11.62 -13.73 -7.26
CA GLU A 48 -12.72 -14.67 -7.15
C GLU A 48 -14.01 -14.09 -7.76
N MET A 49 -14.78 -14.95 -8.41
CA MET A 49 -16.08 -14.58 -8.95
C MET A 49 -17.05 -14.37 -7.78
N HIS A 50 -17.80 -13.25 -7.75
CA HIS A 50 -18.64 -12.84 -6.61
C HIS A 50 -19.63 -13.90 -6.10
N SER A 51 -20.03 -14.85 -6.95
CA SER A 51 -20.98 -15.93 -6.61
C SER A 51 -20.29 -17.19 -6.05
N LYS A 52 -18.97 -17.36 -6.22
CA LYS A 52 -18.23 -18.60 -5.90
C LYS A 52 -17.03 -18.32 -5.00
N THR A 53 -17.28 -17.84 -3.78
CA THR A 53 -16.21 -17.57 -2.82
C THR A 53 -15.62 -18.84 -2.22
N SER A 54 -14.29 -18.95 -2.25
CA SER A 54 -13.55 -20.09 -1.70
C SER A 54 -13.67 -20.17 -0.18
N HIS A 55 -13.61 -21.39 0.36
CA HIS A 55 -13.56 -21.59 1.81
C HIS A 55 -12.35 -20.90 2.44
N ALA A 56 -11.21 -20.83 1.74
CA ALA A 56 -10.03 -20.11 2.20
C ALA A 56 -10.32 -18.61 2.39
N THR A 57 -10.99 -17.98 1.43
CA THR A 57 -11.40 -16.56 1.49
C THR A 57 -12.40 -16.31 2.62
N LYS A 58 -13.33 -17.24 2.86
CA LYS A 58 -14.26 -17.15 4.00
C LYS A 58 -13.52 -17.23 5.34
N ILE A 59 -12.61 -18.19 5.49
CA ILE A 59 -11.79 -18.34 6.71
C ILE A 59 -10.95 -17.09 6.93
N TRP A 60 -10.27 -16.60 5.89
CA TRP A 60 -9.51 -15.36 5.94
C TRP A 60 -10.37 -14.16 6.41
N ALA A 61 -11.57 -13.98 5.85
CA ALA A 61 -12.47 -12.89 6.23
C ALA A 61 -12.90 -12.98 7.70
N ILE A 62 -13.14 -14.18 8.21
CA ILE A 62 -13.42 -14.42 9.63
C ILE A 62 -12.21 -14.04 10.49
N CYS A 63 -10.99 -14.47 10.12
CA CYS A 63 -9.77 -14.11 10.84
C CYS A 63 -9.54 -12.59 10.88
N VAL A 64 -9.71 -11.90 9.75
CA VAL A 64 -9.61 -10.44 9.66
C VAL A 64 -10.65 -9.77 10.56
N ARG A 65 -11.90 -10.24 10.56
CA ARG A 65 -12.97 -9.71 11.44
C ARG A 65 -12.73 -9.94 12.92
N LEU A 66 -12.10 -11.05 13.31
CA LEU A 66 -11.78 -11.33 14.71
C LEU A 66 -10.62 -10.47 15.22
N LEU A 67 -9.62 -10.23 14.37
CA LEU A 67 -8.44 -9.44 14.73
C LEU A 67 -8.65 -7.93 14.54
N SER A 68 -9.57 -7.54 13.66
CA SER A 68 -9.98 -6.15 13.49
C SER A 68 -11.08 -5.84 14.51
N SER A 69 -10.78 -4.97 15.47
CA SER A 69 -11.75 -4.52 16.47
C SER A 69 -13.09 -4.10 15.82
N ARG A 70 -14.22 -4.29 16.51
CA ARG A 70 -15.57 -3.97 16.00
C ARG A 70 -15.75 -2.51 15.56
N ARG A 71 -14.89 -1.61 16.03
CA ARG A 71 -14.86 -0.19 15.67
C ARG A 71 -13.41 0.27 15.48
N PRO A 72 -12.79 -0.03 14.34
CA PRO A 72 -11.44 0.46 14.08
C PRO A 72 -11.48 1.98 13.87
N MET A 73 -10.53 2.70 14.46
CA MET A 73 -10.32 4.12 14.12
C MET A 73 -9.76 4.21 12.69
N LEU A 74 -10.01 5.32 11.99
CA LEU A 74 -9.66 5.53 10.58
C LEU A 74 -8.21 5.13 10.24
N TYR A 75 -7.24 5.47 11.09
CA TYR A 75 -5.81 5.20 10.86
C TYR A 75 -5.24 4.03 11.67
N SER A 76 -6.08 3.25 12.36
CA SER A 76 -5.64 2.20 13.29
C SER A 76 -4.81 1.08 12.64
N PHE A 77 -5.00 0.83 11.34
CA PHE A 77 -4.26 -0.20 10.60
C PHE A 77 -3.19 0.35 9.65
N GLN A 78 -2.97 1.67 9.61
CA GLN A 78 -2.06 2.27 8.64
C GLN A 78 -0.64 1.72 8.75
N THR A 79 -0.17 1.44 9.98
CA THR A 79 1.14 0.85 10.24
C THR A 79 1.22 -0.65 9.95
N SER A 80 0.08 -1.31 9.78
CA SER A 80 -0.04 -2.75 9.56
C SER A 80 -0.26 -3.09 8.08
N LEU A 81 -0.37 -2.09 7.20
CA LEU A 81 -0.52 -2.33 5.76
C LEU A 81 0.76 -2.94 5.17
N PRO A 82 0.64 -3.90 4.24
CA PRO A 82 1.79 -4.40 3.49
C PRO A 82 2.39 -3.28 2.64
N LYS A 83 3.72 -3.29 2.50
CA LYS A 83 4.40 -2.38 1.57
C LYS A 83 4.10 -2.83 0.14
N LEU A 84 4.03 -1.87 -0.78
CA LEU A 84 3.91 -2.17 -2.20
C LEU A 84 5.14 -2.96 -2.68
N PRO A 85 4.96 -4.19 -3.21
CA PRO A 85 6.10 -5.00 -3.67
C PRO A 85 6.69 -4.42 -4.96
N VAL A 86 8.00 -4.56 -5.12
CA VAL A 86 8.69 -4.26 -6.37
C VAL A 86 8.61 -5.50 -7.27
N PRO A 87 7.96 -5.43 -8.45
CA PRO A 87 7.86 -6.56 -9.35
C PRO A 87 9.24 -6.94 -9.92
N SER A 88 9.41 -8.21 -10.31
CA SER A 88 10.65 -8.64 -10.97
C SER A 88 10.75 -8.08 -12.38
N VAL A 89 11.96 -7.73 -12.81
CA VAL A 89 12.21 -7.20 -14.16
C VAL A 89 11.64 -8.13 -15.25
N PRO A 90 11.89 -9.46 -15.23
CA PRO A 90 11.34 -10.34 -16.28
C PRO A 90 9.81 -10.33 -16.32
N ALA A 91 9.14 -10.30 -15.16
CA ALA A 91 7.68 -10.25 -15.11
C ALA A 91 7.13 -8.92 -15.63
N THR A 92 7.82 -7.80 -15.37
CA THR A 92 7.46 -6.49 -15.90
C THR A 92 7.65 -6.42 -17.41
N ILE A 93 8.78 -6.93 -17.92
CA ILE A 93 9.08 -6.94 -19.36
C ILE A 93 8.10 -7.80 -20.13
N HIS A 94 7.78 -8.99 -19.60
CA HIS A 94 6.78 -9.87 -20.23
C HIS A 94 5.41 -9.18 -20.34
N ARG A 95 4.90 -8.58 -19.25
CA ARG A 95 3.62 -7.86 -19.28
C ARG A 95 3.65 -6.63 -20.18
N TYR A 96 4.78 -5.93 -20.26
CA TYR A 96 4.97 -4.81 -21.18
C TYR A 96 4.82 -5.28 -22.63
N LEU A 97 5.52 -6.35 -23.02
CA LEU A 97 5.45 -6.90 -24.37
C LEU A 97 4.03 -7.39 -24.70
N ASP A 98 3.37 -8.07 -23.77
CA ASP A 98 1.96 -8.47 -23.93
C ASP A 98 1.03 -7.25 -24.15
N SER A 99 1.28 -6.14 -23.44
CA SER A 99 0.45 -4.93 -23.54
C SER A 99 0.62 -4.17 -24.85
N VAL A 100 1.82 -4.18 -25.43
CA VAL A 100 2.11 -3.46 -26.68
C VAL A 100 1.86 -4.33 -27.90
N ARG A 101 1.83 -5.66 -27.76
CA ARG A 101 1.59 -6.60 -28.85
C ARG A 101 0.37 -6.25 -29.72
N PRO A 102 -0.82 -5.93 -29.19
CA PRO A 102 -1.97 -5.59 -30.04
C PRO A 102 -1.88 -4.21 -30.70
N LEU A 103 -0.88 -3.39 -30.36
CA LEU A 103 -0.73 -2.01 -30.85
C LEU A 103 0.32 -1.89 -31.97
N LEU A 104 1.13 -2.93 -32.20
CA LEU A 104 2.31 -2.88 -33.05
C LEU A 104 2.20 -3.91 -34.18
N ASP A 105 2.78 -3.59 -35.33
CA ASP A 105 3.01 -4.59 -36.37
C ASP A 105 4.18 -5.53 -35.99
N GLU A 106 4.45 -6.53 -36.84
CA GLU A 106 5.48 -7.54 -36.54
C GLU A 106 6.90 -6.97 -36.50
N GLU A 107 7.23 -6.03 -37.37
CA GLU A 107 8.57 -5.44 -37.42
C GLU A 107 8.82 -4.55 -36.20
N GLU A 108 7.84 -3.71 -35.85
CA GLU A 108 7.87 -2.87 -34.67
C GLU A 108 7.91 -3.69 -33.39
N TYR A 109 7.11 -4.75 -33.30
CA TYR A 109 7.09 -5.64 -32.15
C TYR A 109 8.44 -6.33 -31.97
N TYR A 110 9.03 -6.88 -33.04
CA TYR A 110 10.35 -7.51 -32.98
C TYR A 110 11.42 -6.53 -32.50
N ARG A 111 11.38 -5.29 -32.98
CA ARG A 111 12.27 -4.22 -32.51
C ARG A 111 12.08 -3.94 -31.01
N MET A 112 10.82 -3.80 -30.55
CA MET A 112 10.53 -3.56 -29.13
C MET A 112 10.94 -4.73 -28.24
N GLU A 113 10.72 -5.97 -28.68
CA GLU A 113 11.15 -7.17 -27.97
C GLU A 113 12.67 -7.19 -27.78
N THR A 114 13.41 -6.87 -28.85
CA THR A 114 14.88 -6.81 -28.81
C THR A 114 15.37 -5.77 -27.80
N LEU A 115 14.83 -4.55 -27.85
CA LEU A 115 15.18 -3.47 -26.93
C LEU A 115 14.81 -3.81 -25.47
N ALA A 116 13.65 -4.44 -25.26
CA ALA A 116 13.19 -4.84 -23.94
C ALA A 116 14.11 -5.90 -23.32
N LYS A 117 14.56 -6.88 -24.12
CA LYS A 117 15.54 -7.90 -23.70
C LYS A 117 16.91 -7.28 -23.41
N GLU A 118 17.37 -6.35 -24.24
CA GLU A 118 18.63 -5.63 -24.01
C GLU A 118 18.58 -4.84 -22.70
N PHE A 119 17.50 -4.08 -22.47
CA PHE A 119 17.27 -3.37 -21.22
C PHE A 119 17.27 -4.30 -20.01
N GLN A 120 16.55 -5.44 -20.11
CA GLN A 120 16.47 -6.45 -19.06
C GLN A 120 17.85 -6.99 -18.65
N ASN A 121 18.72 -7.25 -19.62
CA ASN A 121 20.02 -7.88 -19.37
C ASN A 121 21.10 -6.87 -18.95
N ASN A 122 21.00 -5.62 -19.39
CA ASN A 122 22.04 -4.60 -19.18
C ASN A 122 21.67 -3.60 -18.07
N THR A 123 20.73 -2.70 -18.36
CA THR A 123 20.46 -1.51 -17.54
C THR A 123 19.56 -1.84 -16.33
N ALA A 124 18.56 -2.69 -16.53
CA ALA A 124 17.54 -2.99 -15.53
C ALA A 124 18.08 -3.56 -14.22
N PRO A 125 19.08 -4.48 -14.18
CA PRO A 125 19.60 -5.03 -12.93
C PRO A 125 20.15 -3.98 -11.97
N ARG A 126 20.81 -2.93 -12.51
CA ARG A 126 21.31 -1.81 -11.70
C ARG A 126 20.17 -0.97 -11.15
N LEU A 127 19.20 -0.60 -11.99
CA LEU A 127 18.05 0.20 -11.58
C LEU A 127 17.16 -0.55 -10.57
N GLN A 128 16.96 -1.85 -10.78
CA GLN A 128 16.20 -2.71 -9.88
C GLN A 128 16.82 -2.76 -8.48
N LYS A 129 18.16 -2.80 -8.37
CA LYS A 129 18.85 -2.72 -7.07
C LYS A 129 18.53 -1.43 -6.33
N TYR A 130 18.56 -0.28 -7.02
CA TYR A 130 18.20 1.00 -6.41
C TYR A 130 16.72 1.05 -6.02
N LEU A 131 15.83 0.50 -6.85
CA LEU A 131 14.40 0.45 -6.59
C LEU A 131 14.07 -0.41 -5.37
N VAL A 132 14.69 -1.58 -5.25
CA VAL A 132 14.58 -2.46 -4.08
C VAL A 132 15.11 -1.76 -2.83
N LEU A 133 16.27 -1.12 -2.91
CA LEU A 133 16.82 -0.36 -1.78
C LEU A 133 15.86 0.76 -1.34
N LYS A 134 15.27 1.51 -2.28
CA LYS A 134 14.26 2.55 -1.99
C LYS A 134 13.04 1.95 -1.28
N SER A 135 12.56 0.80 -1.72
CA SER A 135 11.38 0.13 -1.13
C SER A 135 11.56 -0.27 0.34
N TRP A 136 12.81 -0.47 0.80
CA TRP A 136 13.08 -0.79 2.20
C TRP A 136 12.79 0.40 3.12
N TRP A 137 13.06 1.62 2.65
CA TRP A 137 12.92 2.85 3.43
C TRP A 137 11.59 3.57 3.19
N ALA A 138 11.03 3.44 1.99
CA ALA A 138 9.74 4.02 1.66
C ALA A 138 8.57 3.19 2.24
N THR A 139 7.49 3.87 2.61
CA THR A 139 6.18 3.24 2.89
C THR A 139 5.55 2.72 1.60
N ASN A 140 5.66 3.50 0.53
CA ASN A 140 5.35 3.15 -0.84
C ASN A 140 6.47 3.72 -1.74
N TYR A 141 7.11 2.88 -2.55
CA TYR A 141 8.28 3.29 -3.34
C TYR A 141 7.93 4.15 -4.56
N VAL A 142 6.65 4.31 -4.89
CA VAL A 142 6.16 5.01 -6.08
C VAL A 142 5.52 6.36 -5.76
N SER A 143 4.94 6.52 -4.57
CA SER A 143 4.05 7.66 -4.25
C SER A 143 4.66 9.04 -4.47
N ASP A 144 5.90 9.25 -4.04
CA ASP A 144 6.65 10.50 -4.21
C ASP A 144 6.88 10.84 -5.68
N TRP A 145 7.32 9.85 -6.46
CA TRP A 145 7.51 10.03 -7.90
C TRP A 145 6.20 10.20 -8.65
N TRP A 146 5.16 9.49 -8.24
CA TRP A 146 3.84 9.62 -8.86
C TRP A 146 3.30 11.03 -8.67
N GLU A 147 3.30 11.53 -7.43
CA GLU A 147 2.87 12.89 -7.13
C GLU A 147 3.65 13.92 -7.94
N GLU A 148 4.98 13.84 -7.92
CA GLU A 148 5.79 14.87 -8.55
C GLU A 148 5.75 14.81 -10.08
N TYR A 149 5.93 13.64 -10.69
CA TYR A 149 6.09 13.52 -12.13
C TYR A 149 4.78 13.41 -12.90
N VAL A 150 3.73 12.86 -12.30
CA VAL A 150 2.42 12.73 -12.97
C VAL A 150 1.59 13.99 -12.81
N TYR A 151 1.67 14.66 -11.65
CA TYR A 151 0.82 15.81 -11.37
C TYR A 151 1.59 17.13 -11.29
N LEU A 152 2.62 17.23 -10.44
CA LEU A 152 3.19 18.54 -10.10
C LEU A 152 4.12 19.13 -11.17
N ARG A 153 4.78 18.30 -11.98
CA ARG A 153 5.68 18.76 -13.05
C ARG A 153 4.95 19.15 -14.34
N GLY A 154 3.71 18.70 -14.51
CA GLY A 154 2.91 19.05 -15.68
C GLY A 154 2.64 20.56 -15.73
N ARG A 155 2.85 21.18 -16.90
CA ARG A 155 2.55 22.62 -17.12
C ARG A 155 1.21 22.86 -17.80
N ASN A 156 0.48 21.79 -18.11
CA ASN A 156 -0.83 21.88 -18.75
C ASN A 156 -1.90 22.36 -17.76
N PRO A 157 -2.96 23.05 -18.23
CA PRO A 157 -4.05 23.48 -17.37
C PRO A 157 -4.71 22.31 -16.64
N ILE A 158 -4.79 22.38 -15.31
CA ILE A 158 -5.31 21.29 -14.46
C ILE A 158 -6.81 21.03 -14.65
N MET A 159 -7.58 22.08 -14.98
CA MET A 159 -9.05 22.04 -15.02
C MET A 159 -9.60 21.02 -16.01
N VAL A 160 -8.93 20.85 -17.15
CA VAL A 160 -9.37 19.93 -18.22
C VAL A 160 -8.59 18.62 -18.18
N ASN A 161 -7.32 18.65 -17.79
CA ASN A 161 -6.41 17.52 -17.98
C ASN A 161 -6.23 16.63 -16.74
N SER A 162 -6.67 17.08 -15.56
CA SER A 162 -6.38 16.36 -14.31
C SER A 162 -7.51 16.37 -13.31
N ASN A 163 -8.27 17.46 -13.22
CA ASN A 163 -9.42 17.51 -12.33
C ASN A 163 -10.53 16.57 -12.81
N TYR A 164 -11.13 15.83 -11.88
CA TYR A 164 -12.30 15.00 -12.12
C TYR A 164 -13.51 15.59 -11.39
N TYR A 165 -14.70 15.41 -11.96
CA TYR A 165 -15.96 15.85 -11.38
C TYR A 165 -16.89 14.65 -11.25
N ALA A 166 -17.44 14.48 -10.05
CA ALA A 166 -18.51 13.53 -9.79
C ALA A 166 -19.80 14.30 -9.50
N MET A 167 -20.91 13.86 -10.09
CA MET A 167 -22.21 14.52 -10.00
C MET A 167 -23.17 13.63 -9.22
N ASP A 168 -23.72 14.16 -8.11
CA ASP A 168 -24.63 13.44 -7.21
C ASP A 168 -26.10 13.42 -7.70
N PHE A 169 -26.33 13.76 -8.97
CA PHE A 169 -27.68 14.05 -9.48
C PHE A 169 -28.44 12.84 -10.02
N VAL A 170 -27.83 11.64 -10.02
CA VAL A 170 -28.43 10.48 -10.70
C VAL A 170 -29.65 9.94 -9.94
N LEU A 171 -29.72 10.11 -8.62
CA LEU A 171 -30.76 9.51 -7.78
C LEU A 171 -31.54 10.50 -6.91
N ILE A 172 -31.19 11.80 -6.93
CA ILE A 172 -31.78 12.80 -6.05
C ILE A 172 -32.58 13.82 -6.86
N ARG A 173 -33.88 13.94 -6.57
CA ARG A 173 -34.69 15.06 -7.07
C ARG A 173 -34.46 16.28 -6.21
N ASN A 174 -33.62 17.18 -6.71
CA ASN A 174 -33.34 18.43 -6.01
C ASN A 174 -34.46 19.47 -6.18
N THR A 175 -34.66 20.28 -5.14
CA THR A 175 -35.49 21.50 -5.23
C THR A 175 -34.90 22.48 -6.24
N ASN A 176 -35.74 23.29 -6.88
CA ASN A 176 -35.32 24.32 -7.83
C ASN A 176 -34.64 25.52 -7.14
N VAL A 177 -34.81 25.67 -5.82
CA VAL A 177 -34.22 26.75 -5.04
C VAL A 177 -32.76 26.45 -4.70
N GLN A 178 -31.82 27.22 -5.26
CA GLN A 178 -30.38 27.01 -5.05
C GLN A 178 -29.97 27.09 -3.58
N ALA A 179 -30.51 28.05 -2.82
CA ALA A 179 -30.21 28.21 -1.40
C ALA A 179 -30.65 26.97 -0.59
N ALA A 180 -31.81 26.40 -0.89
CA ALA A 180 -32.29 25.19 -0.22
C ALA A 180 -31.47 23.94 -0.60
N ARG A 181 -30.97 23.85 -1.85
CA ARG A 181 -30.01 22.80 -2.23
C ARG A 181 -28.71 22.92 -1.44
N LEU A 182 -28.14 24.13 -1.37
CA LEU A 182 -26.91 24.39 -0.64
C LEU A 182 -27.06 24.06 0.85
N GLY A 183 -28.16 24.48 1.48
CA GLY A 183 -28.43 24.21 2.90
C GLY A 183 -28.63 22.72 3.25
N ASN A 184 -28.90 21.87 2.27
CA ASN A 184 -28.97 20.41 2.47
C ASN A 184 -27.63 19.71 2.22
N ALA A 185 -26.70 20.35 1.50
CA ALA A 185 -25.44 19.75 1.06
C ALA A 185 -24.24 20.09 1.98
N VAL A 186 -24.32 21.19 2.74
CA VAL A 186 -23.28 21.71 3.64
C VAL A 186 -23.74 21.58 5.08
#